data_AF-A0AAC9NH72-F1
#
_entry.id   AF-A0AAC9NH72-F1
#
_cell.length_a   1.000
_cell.length_b   1.000
_cell.length_c   1.000
_cell.angle_alpha   90.00
_cell.angle_beta   90.00
_cell.angle_gamma   90.00
#
_symmetry.space_group_name_H-M   'P 1'
#
loop_
_entity.id
_entity.type
_entity.pdbx_description
1 polymer ?
#
loop_
_entity_poly.entity_id
_entity_poly.type
_entity_poly.pdbx_seq_one_letter_code
_entity_poly.pdbx_strand_id
1 'polypeptide(L)' 'MPNNLNKNKILGYATLIMIMMGILLICLGAFKYSEIAGWGFTAVGIGFFAIAWVFNALKGRV' A
#
# COMPACT_ATOMS: atom_id res chain seq x y z
N MET A 1 -5.94 -29.80 -0.07
CA MET A 1 -5.19 -29.12 1.01
C MET A 1 -5.91 -27.82 1.30
N PRO A 2 -6.52 -27.61 2.49
CA PRO A 2 -7.30 -26.41 2.75
C PRO A 2 -6.36 -25.20 2.85
N ASN A 3 -6.46 -24.29 1.89
CA ASN A 3 -5.64 -23.09 1.81
C ASN A 3 -6.05 -22.13 2.93
N ASN A 4 -5.33 -22.28 4.04
CA ASN A 4 -5.54 -21.69 5.35
C ASN A 4 -5.18 -20.20 5.37
N LEU A 5 -5.93 -19.40 4.61
CA LEU A 5 -5.84 -17.95 4.69
C LEU A 5 -6.82 -17.44 5.76
N ASN A 6 -6.33 -17.51 7.00
CA ASN A 6 -6.97 -16.87 8.15
C ASN A 6 -7.17 -15.38 7.86
N LYS A 7 -8.31 -14.79 8.22
CA LYS A 7 -8.70 -13.41 7.87
C LYS A 7 -7.63 -12.39 8.27
N ASN A 8 -7.02 -12.57 9.44
CA ASN A 8 -5.91 -11.74 9.91
C ASN A 8 -4.63 -11.87 9.07
N LYS A 9 -4.40 -13.02 8.42
CA LYS A 9 -3.27 -13.21 7.51
C LYS A 9 -3.53 -12.53 6.16
N ILE A 10 -4.75 -12.61 5.62
CA ILE A 10 -5.13 -11.88 4.39
C ILE A 10 -4.97 -10.37 4.60
N LEU A 11 -5.48 -9.82 5.71
CA LEU A 11 -5.31 -8.39 6.01
C LEU A 11 -3.83 -8.00 6.16
N GLY A 12 -3.01 -8.89 6.73
CA GLY A 12 -1.56 -8.71 6.80
C GLY A 12 -0.90 -8.65 5.42
N TYR A 13 -1.21 -9.60 4.53
CA TYR A 13 -0.70 -9.59 3.16
C TYR A 13 -1.20 -8.39 2.35
N ALA A 14 -2.46 -7.97 2.52
CA ALA A 14 -3.01 -6.78 1.87
C ALA A 14 -2.26 -5.50 2.27
N THR A 15 -1.97 -5.35 3.57
CA THR A 15 -1.19 -4.22 4.10
C THR A 15 0.23 -4.21 3.52
N LEU A 16 0.87 -5.38 3.44
CA LEU A 16 2.22 -5.55 2.91
C LEU A 16 2.29 -5.16 1.42
N ILE A 17 1.36 -5.67 0.60
CA ILE A 17 1.30 -5.39 -0.84
C ILE A 17 1.10 -3.89 -1.10
N MET A 18 0.30 -3.21 -0.28
CA MET A 18 0.06 -1.78 -0.48
C MET A 18 1.23 -0.88 -0.09
N ILE A 19 1.98 -1.21 0.97
CA ILE A 19 3.23 -0.50 1.28
C ILE A 19 4.21 -0.67 0.11
N MET A 20 4.32 -1.89 -0.43
CA MET A 20 5.13 -2.18 -1.62
C MET A 20 4.71 -1.33 -2.84
N MET A 21 3.41 -1.22 -3.12
CA MET A 21 2.91 -0.37 -4.20
C MET A 21 3.18 1.12 -3.98
N GLY A 22 3.03 1.63 -2.75
CA GLY A 22 3.35 3.01 -2.41
C GLY A 22 4.82 3.34 -2.69
N ILE A 23 5.75 2.46 -2.31
CA ILE A 23 7.19 2.61 -2.59
C ILE A 23 7.45 2.56 -4.10
N LEU A 24 6.82 1.64 -4.82
CA LEU A 24 7.04 1.47 -6.27
C LEU A 24 6.60 2.71 -7.05
N LEU A 25 5.49 3.33 -6.65
CA LEU A 25 4.99 4.58 -7.23
C LEU A 25 5.86 5.79 -6.88
N ILE A 26 6.36 5.88 -5.64
CA ILE A 26 7.33 6.92 -5.25
C ILE A 26 8.64 6.76 -6.05
N CYS A 27 9.13 5.53 -6.24
CA CYS A 27 10.30 5.25 -7.07
C CYS A 27 10.06 5.65 -8.54
N LEU A 28 8.91 5.30 -9.12
CA LEU A 28 8.55 5.71 -10.49
C LEU A 28 8.46 7.24 -10.63
N GLY A 29 7.92 7.93 -9.62
CA GLY A 29 7.87 9.40 -9.57
C GLY A 29 9.26 10.04 -9.43
N ALA A 30 10.16 9.43 -8.64
CA ALA A 30 11.53 9.89 -8.47
C ALA A 30 12.37 9.72 -9.74
N PHE A 31 12.15 8.65 -10.51
CA PHE A 31 12.85 8.41 -11.78
C PHE A 31 12.34 9.26 -12.95
N LYS A 32 11.13 9.85 -12.87
CA LYS A 32 10.53 10.61 -13.98
C LYS A 32 10.16 12.03 -13.55
N TYR A 33 11.15 12.92 -13.59
CA TYR A 33 10.97 14.33 -13.25
C TYR A 33 10.56 15.19 -14.46
N SER A 34 9.32 15.67 -14.42
CA SER A 34 8.86 16.95 -14.94
C SER A 34 7.94 17.49 -13.85
N GLU A 35 8.12 18.74 -13.40
CA GLU A 35 7.83 19.21 -12.02
C GLU A 35 6.42 18.95 -11.45
N ILE A 36 5.45 18.51 -12.25
CA ILE A 36 4.08 18.17 -11.83
C ILE A 36 3.92 16.66 -11.48
N ALA A 37 4.66 15.78 -12.15
CA ALA A 37 4.49 14.32 -12.00
C ALA A 37 4.94 13.82 -10.62
N GLY A 38 6.00 14.40 -10.04
CA GLY A 38 6.53 14.00 -8.74
C GLY A 38 5.55 14.20 -7.58
N TRP A 39 4.78 15.30 -7.59
CA TRP A 39 3.75 15.57 -6.58
C TRP A 39 2.57 14.60 -6.68
N GLY A 40 2.15 14.26 -7.90
CA GLY A 40 1.09 13.28 -8.14
C GLY A 40 1.48 11.88 -7.65
N PHE A 41 2.67 11.39 -7.99
CA PHE A 41 3.14 10.07 -7.54
C PHE A 41 3.37 10.01 -6.02
N THR A 42 3.83 11.10 -5.42
CA THR A 42 3.99 11.19 -3.96
C THR A 42 2.64 11.18 -3.24
N ALA A 43 1.65 11.92 -3.74
CA ALA A 43 0.30 11.94 -3.18
C ALA A 43 -0.37 10.56 -3.26
N VAL A 44 -0.21 9.84 -4.37
CA VAL A 44 -0.71 8.46 -4.50
C VAL A 44 0.01 7.52 -3.54
N GLY A 45 1.34 7.65 -3.37
CA GLY A 45 2.10 6.88 -2.37
C GLY A 45 1.58 7.08 -0.95
N ILE A 46 1.32 8.32 -0.54
CA ILE A 46 0.70 8.64 0.75
C ILE A 46 -0.70 8.05 0.85
N GLY A 47 -1.49 8.07 -0.23
CA GLY A 47 -2.79 7.42 -0.31
C GLY A 47 -2.72 5.91 -0.02
N PHE A 48 -1.74 5.20 -0.58
CA PHE A 48 -1.53 3.78 -0.28
C PHE A 48 -1.14 3.53 1.18
N PHE A 49 -0.35 4.41 1.79
CA PHE A 49 -0.06 4.35 3.23
C PHE A 49 -1.31 4.54 4.09
N ALA A 50 -2.23 5.45 3.71
CA ALA A 50 -3.50 5.64 4.42
C ALA A 50 -4.38 4.37 4.36
N ILE A 51 -4.47 3.71 3.21
CA ILE A 51 -5.25 2.47 3.08
C ILE A 51 -4.54 1.33 3.86
N ALA A 52 -3.20 1.30 3.90
CA ALA A 52 -2.45 0.31 4.67
C ALA A 52 -2.71 0.46 6.17
N TRP A 53 -2.80 1.71 6.65
CA TRP A 53 -3.22 1.99 8.02
C TRP A 53 -4.65 1.52 8.30
N VAL A 54 -5.61 1.75 7.40
CA VAL A 54 -6.99 1.28 7.54
C VAL A 54 -7.05 -0.25 7.64
N PHE A 55 -6.35 -0.98 6.77
CA PHE A 55 -6.31 -2.44 6.86
C PHE A 55 -5.61 -2.95 8.12
N ASN A 56 -4.55 -2.28 8.55
CA ASN A 56 -3.92 -2.60 9.82
C ASN A 56 -4.87 -2.33 11.01
N ALA A 57 -5.69 -1.28 10.97
CA ALA A 57 -6.69 -0.96 11.99
C ALA A 57 -7.89 -1.93 12.00
N LEU A 58 -8.21 -2.53 10.85
CA LEU A 58 -9.25 -3.56 10.73
C LEU A 58 -8.74 -4.96 11.12
N LYS A 59 -7.42 -5.15 11.21
CA LYS A 59 -6.80 -6.44 11.56
C LYS A 59 -7.21 -6.85 12.98
N GLY A 60 -7.96 -7.95 13.10
CA GLY A 60 -8.51 -8.44 14.36
C GLY A 60 -9.85 -7.82 14.78
N ARG A 61 -10.43 -6.91 13.98
CA ARG A 61 -11.79 -6.39 14.16
C ARG A 61 -12.82 -7.02 13.21
N VAL A 62 -12.38 -7.81 12.22
CA VAL A 62 -13.19 -8.45 11.16
C VAL A 62 -12.93 -9.95 11.00
#